data_AF-A0A7L2IBN9-F1
#
_entry.id   AF-A0A7L2IBN9-F1
#
_cell.length_a   1.000
_cell.length_b   1.000
_cell.length_c   1.000
_cell.angle_alpha   90.00
_cell.angle_beta   90.00
_cell.angle_gamma   90.00
#
_symmetry.space_group_name_H-M   'P 1'
#
loop_
_entity.id
_entity.type
_entity.pdbx_description
1 polymer ?
#
loop_
_entity_poly.entity_id
_entity_poly.type
_entity_poly.pdbx_seq_one_letter_code
_entity_poly.pdbx_strand_id
1 'polypeptide(L)'
;MKKSRGRTGRKRRRKHLQSVMGGVNCSHKLEYIRLKKWLKDRGFEDSNLRPAEFLETGRGLMTTKALQAGDLIISLPDKCLLTTGTVLSSCLGKYIMEWKPPVSPLVALCTFLIAEKYAGEESQWKPYLDVLPKTYTCPVCLEHNVVCLLPEPLRKKAQEQRTMVHELYMSSKAFFSSLQPLFAENTGTIFNYSAVEWAWCAINTRTIYMKHSQRECFSLEPDVYALAPYLDLLNHCPNVQVR
;
A
#
# COMPACT_ATOMS: atom_id res chain seq x y z
N MET A 1 -37.95 10.15 -33.58
CA MET A 1 -38.30 8.71 -33.57
C MET A 1 -37.15 7.90 -32.95
N LYS A 2 -37.35 7.27 -31.77
CA LYS A 2 -36.33 6.36 -31.18
C LYS A 2 -36.27 5.09 -32.03
N LYS A 3 -35.20 4.90 -32.81
CA LYS A 3 -34.96 3.64 -33.54
C LYS A 3 -34.90 2.47 -32.54
N SER A 4 -35.92 1.61 -32.56
CA SER A 4 -35.95 0.36 -31.81
C SER A 4 -34.76 -0.49 -32.22
N ARG A 5 -33.77 -0.64 -31.34
CA ARG A 5 -32.59 -1.48 -31.61
C ARG A 5 -33.00 -2.95 -31.51
N GLY A 6 -32.78 -3.70 -32.59
CA GLY A 6 -32.97 -5.15 -32.65
C GLY A 6 -32.07 -5.91 -31.66
N ARG A 7 -32.38 -7.20 -31.45
CA ARG A 7 -31.71 -8.09 -30.47
C ARG A 7 -30.18 -8.08 -30.58
N THR A 8 -29.63 -8.07 -31.80
CA THR A 8 -28.19 -8.00 -32.08
C THR A 8 -27.58 -6.65 -31.65
N GLY A 9 -28.29 -5.54 -31.87
CA GLY A 9 -27.87 -4.22 -31.42
C GLY A 9 -27.85 -4.08 -29.90
N ARG A 10 -28.81 -4.71 -29.21
CA ARG A 10 -28.82 -4.79 -27.73
C ARG A 10 -27.66 -5.65 -27.21
N LYS A 11 -27.37 -6.81 -27.82
CA LYS A 11 -26.21 -7.65 -27.48
C LYS A 11 -24.87 -6.93 -27.68
N ARG A 12 -24.66 -6.26 -28.82
CA ARG A 12 -23.43 -5.47 -29.09
C ARG A 12 -23.28 -4.33 -28.09
N ARG A 13 -24.35 -3.59 -27.79
CA ARG A 13 -24.30 -2.52 -26.76
C ARG A 13 -23.99 -3.08 -25.37
N ARG A 14 -24.58 -4.23 -24.99
CA ARG A 14 -24.31 -4.87 -23.70
C ARG A 14 -22.85 -5.35 -23.60
N LYS A 15 -22.31 -5.95 -24.67
CA LYS A 15 -20.88 -6.31 -24.75
C LYS A 15 -19.97 -5.08 -24.72
N HIS A 16 -20.35 -3.99 -25.40
CA HIS A 16 -19.60 -2.75 -25.37
C HIS A 16 -19.63 -2.11 -23.97
N LEU A 17 -20.78 -2.06 -23.30
CA LEU A 17 -20.89 -1.58 -21.93
C LEU A 17 -20.09 -2.47 -20.96
N GLN A 18 -20.13 -3.80 -21.13
CA GLN A 18 -19.29 -4.73 -20.35
C GLN A 18 -17.79 -4.56 -20.64
N SER A 19 -17.41 -4.19 -21.86
CA SER A 19 -16.03 -3.86 -22.24
C SER A 19 -15.59 -2.50 -21.70
N VAL A 20 -16.49 -1.53 -21.58
CA VAL A 20 -16.23 -0.20 -20.99
C VAL A 20 -16.17 -0.27 -19.47
N MET A 21 -16.93 -1.19 -18.86
CA MET A 21 -16.85 -1.52 -17.44
C MET A 21 -15.74 -2.54 -17.11
N GLY A 22 -15.15 -3.16 -18.13
CA GLY A 22 -14.06 -4.12 -17.98
C GLY A 22 -12.73 -3.40 -17.80
N GLY A 23 -11.91 -3.86 -16.85
CA GLY A 23 -10.60 -3.27 -16.60
C GLY A 23 -9.68 -3.33 -17.84
N VAL A 24 -8.90 -2.28 -18.06
CA VAL A 24 -7.91 -2.20 -19.16
C VAL A 24 -6.59 -2.81 -18.69
N ASN A 25 -6.19 -3.92 -19.31
CA ASN A 25 -4.97 -4.65 -18.94
C ASN A 25 -3.71 -3.76 -19.00
N CYS A 26 -3.02 -3.66 -17.86
CA CYS A 26 -1.80 -2.88 -17.65
C CYS A 26 -0.55 -3.75 -17.47
N SER A 27 -0.61 -5.07 -17.69
CA SER A 27 0.52 -5.98 -17.51
C SER A 27 1.74 -5.67 -18.38
N HIS A 28 1.57 -4.88 -19.44
CA HIS A 28 2.65 -4.45 -20.34
C HIS A 28 3.51 -3.31 -19.76
N LYS A 29 3.03 -2.62 -18.71
CA LYS A 29 3.79 -1.54 -18.09
C LYS A 29 4.99 -2.11 -17.33
N LEU A 30 6.13 -1.42 -17.42
CA LEU A 30 7.43 -1.92 -16.95
C LEU A 30 7.45 -2.20 -15.45
N GLU A 31 6.79 -1.36 -14.65
CA GLU A 31 6.68 -1.52 -13.20
C GLU A 31 6.02 -2.84 -12.81
N TYR A 32 4.99 -3.28 -13.53
CA TYR A 32 4.31 -4.55 -13.25
C TYR A 32 5.10 -5.76 -13.74
N ILE A 33 5.85 -5.62 -14.85
CA ILE A 33 6.76 -6.66 -15.32
C ILE A 33 7.86 -6.89 -14.29
N ARG A 34 8.47 -5.80 -13.79
CA ARG A 34 9.50 -5.84 -12.74
C ARG A 34 8.96 -6.43 -11.44
N LEU A 35 7.78 -6.01 -11.00
CA LEU A 35 7.13 -6.55 -9.80
C LEU A 35 6.88 -8.06 -9.93
N LYS A 36 6.31 -8.53 -11.05
CA LYS A 36 6.07 -9.96 -11.25
C LYS A 36 7.35 -10.78 -11.27
N LYS A 37 8.41 -10.28 -11.93
CA LYS A 37 9.73 -10.94 -11.92
C LYS A 37 10.28 -11.04 -10.50
N TRP A 38 10.28 -9.93 -9.78
CA TRP A 38 10.73 -9.83 -8.39
C TRP A 38 9.97 -10.75 -7.43
N LEU A 39 8.66 -10.94 -7.65
CA LEU A 39 7.83 -11.89 -6.91
C LEU A 39 8.16 -13.34 -7.27
N LYS A 40 8.36 -13.66 -8.56
CA LYS A 40 8.74 -15.01 -9.00
C LYS A 40 10.07 -15.46 -8.42
N ASP A 41 11.05 -14.57 -8.36
CA ASP A 41 12.34 -14.84 -7.71
C ASP A 41 12.16 -15.12 -6.20
N ARG A 42 11.06 -14.64 -5.62
CA ARG A 42 10.59 -14.93 -4.26
C ARG A 42 9.54 -16.05 -4.20
N GLY A 43 9.50 -16.93 -5.18
CA GLY A 43 8.65 -18.13 -5.15
C GLY A 43 7.15 -17.85 -5.27
N PHE A 44 6.75 -16.64 -5.68
CA PHE A 44 5.37 -16.39 -6.07
C PHE A 44 5.08 -17.08 -7.39
N GLU A 45 4.07 -17.93 -7.40
CA GLU A 45 3.62 -18.61 -8.61
C GLU A 45 2.72 -17.69 -9.45
N ASP A 46 2.70 -17.89 -10.77
CA ASP A 46 1.86 -17.09 -11.65
C ASP A 46 0.38 -17.29 -11.30
N SER A 47 -0.26 -16.19 -10.90
CA SER A 47 -1.70 -16.16 -10.67
C SER A 47 -2.45 -15.90 -11.96
N ASN A 48 -3.74 -16.29 -11.97
CA ASN A 48 -4.65 -15.94 -13.06
C ASN A 48 -5.06 -14.45 -13.04
N LEU A 49 -4.33 -13.61 -12.31
CA LEU A 49 -4.59 -12.19 -12.15
C LEU A 49 -3.63 -11.36 -12.99
N ARG A 50 -4.15 -10.24 -13.49
CA ARG A 50 -3.39 -9.24 -14.24
C ARG A 50 -3.70 -7.85 -13.70
N PRO A 51 -2.68 -6.97 -13.57
CA PRO A 51 -2.92 -5.56 -13.31
C PRO A 51 -3.80 -4.95 -14.40
N ALA A 52 -4.76 -4.14 -14.01
CA ALA A 52 -5.66 -3.43 -14.90
C ALA A 52 -6.07 -2.07 -14.33
N GLU A 53 -6.50 -1.17 -15.19
CA GLU A 53 -7.11 0.10 -14.82
C GLU A 53 -8.63 -0.01 -14.92
N PHE A 54 -9.33 0.33 -13.85
CA PHE A 54 -10.79 0.33 -13.77
C PHE A 54 -11.31 1.77 -13.66
N LEU A 55 -12.43 2.05 -14.31
CA LEU A 55 -13.01 3.40 -14.33
C LEU A 55 -13.36 3.93 -12.93
N GLU A 56 -13.89 3.08 -12.05
CA GLU A 56 -14.40 3.50 -10.74
C GLU A 56 -13.36 3.41 -9.61
N THR A 57 -12.47 2.42 -9.68
CA THR A 57 -11.53 2.10 -8.59
C THR A 57 -10.07 2.36 -8.94
N GLY A 58 -9.79 2.79 -10.18
CA GLY A 58 -8.44 2.99 -10.68
C GLY A 58 -7.68 1.67 -10.87
N ARG A 59 -6.39 1.67 -10.58
CA ARG A 59 -5.52 0.49 -10.66
C ARG A 59 -6.07 -0.64 -9.78
N GLY A 60 -6.10 -1.86 -10.31
CA GLY A 60 -6.42 -3.05 -9.56
C GLY A 60 -6.03 -4.35 -10.28
N LEU A 61 -6.62 -5.48 -9.88
CA LEU A 61 -6.43 -6.77 -10.54
C LEU A 61 -7.69 -7.27 -11.25
N MET A 62 -7.50 -7.83 -12.45
CA MET A 62 -8.53 -8.55 -13.21
C MET A 62 -8.15 -10.02 -13.37
N THR A 63 -9.14 -10.91 -13.34
CA THR A 63 -8.93 -12.32 -13.66
C THR A 63 -8.84 -12.56 -15.16
N THR A 64 -8.07 -13.59 -15.54
CA THR A 64 -7.91 -14.10 -16.91
C THR A 64 -8.77 -15.32 -17.21
N LYS A 65 -9.38 -15.90 -16.17
CA LYS A 65 -10.32 -17.03 -16.27
C LYS A 65 -11.56 -16.80 -15.41
N ALA A 66 -12.63 -17.54 -15.68
CA ALA A 66 -13.77 -17.57 -14.77
C ALA A 66 -13.35 -18.16 -13.42
N LEU A 67 -13.82 -17.56 -12.33
CA LEU A 67 -13.58 -18.02 -10.96
C LEU A 67 -14.87 -18.63 -10.40
N GLN A 68 -14.73 -19.65 -9.56
CA GLN A 68 -15.79 -20.23 -8.76
C GLN A 68 -15.60 -19.87 -7.28
N ALA A 69 -16.69 -19.93 -6.51
CA ALA A 69 -16.61 -19.75 -5.07
C ALA A 69 -15.73 -20.85 -4.44
N GLY A 70 -14.76 -20.45 -3.63
CA GLY A 70 -13.78 -21.36 -3.03
C GLY A 70 -12.48 -21.50 -3.82
N ASP A 71 -12.37 -20.94 -5.03
CA ASP A 71 -11.11 -20.94 -5.77
C ASP A 71 -10.01 -20.18 -5.02
N LEU A 72 -8.81 -20.75 -4.98
CA LEU A 72 -7.61 -20.03 -4.58
C LEU A 72 -7.26 -18.99 -5.67
N ILE A 73 -7.48 -17.71 -5.36
CA ILE A 73 -7.27 -16.60 -6.30
C ILE A 73 -5.79 -16.19 -6.33
N ILE A 74 -5.17 -16.15 -5.16
CA ILE A 74 -3.77 -15.72 -4.96
C ILE A 74 -3.22 -16.36 -3.69
N SER A 75 -1.96 -16.80 -3.74
CA SER A 75 -1.18 -17.23 -2.59
C SER A 75 0.18 -16.56 -2.69
N LEU A 76 0.65 -15.98 -1.58
CA LEU A 76 1.87 -15.19 -1.54
C LEU A 76 2.80 -15.76 -0.46
N PRO A 77 4.04 -16.15 -0.79
CA PRO A 77 5.00 -16.61 0.21
C PRO A 77 5.34 -15.53 1.23
N ASP A 78 5.60 -15.92 2.49
CA ASP A 78 5.94 -14.99 3.58
C ASP A 78 7.12 -14.06 3.25
N LYS A 79 8.11 -14.55 2.49
CA LYS A 79 9.28 -13.76 2.07
C LYS A 79 8.97 -12.65 1.05
N CYS A 80 7.76 -12.62 0.50
CA CYS A 80 7.27 -11.49 -0.30
C CYS A 80 6.64 -10.40 0.57
N LEU A 81 6.25 -10.70 1.81
CA LEU A 81 5.60 -9.76 2.70
C LEU A 81 6.62 -8.81 3.31
N LEU A 82 6.24 -7.54 3.45
CA LEU A 82 6.98 -6.55 4.22
C LEU A 82 6.33 -6.45 5.60
N THR A 83 7.02 -6.98 6.59
CA THR A 83 6.60 -7.04 8.01
C THR A 83 7.66 -6.39 8.89
N THR A 84 7.38 -6.20 10.18
CA THR A 84 8.40 -5.81 11.16
C THR A 84 9.60 -6.77 11.18
N GLY A 85 9.38 -8.06 10.93
CA GLY A 85 10.46 -9.04 10.78
C GLY A 85 11.38 -8.74 9.59
N THR A 86 10.81 -8.24 8.49
CA THR A 86 11.58 -7.73 7.34
C THR A 86 12.42 -6.53 7.73
N VAL A 87 11.81 -5.56 8.44
CA VAL A 87 12.51 -4.35 8.90
C VAL A 87 13.67 -4.70 9.84
N LEU A 88 13.45 -5.61 10.79
CA LEU A 88 14.49 -6.03 11.73
C LEU A 88 15.63 -6.82 11.08
N SER A 89 15.39 -7.41 9.91
CA SER A 89 16.41 -8.11 9.13
C SER A 89 17.21 -7.17 8.21
N SER A 90 16.87 -5.87 8.16
CA SER A 90 17.56 -4.88 7.34
C SER A 90 18.62 -4.09 8.13
N CYS A 91 19.26 -3.13 7.47
CA CYS A 91 20.20 -2.21 8.12
C CYS A 91 19.58 -1.39 9.26
N LEU A 92 18.24 -1.23 9.28
CA LEU A 92 17.52 -0.53 10.35
C LEU A 92 17.39 -1.38 11.63
N GLY A 93 17.51 -2.71 11.52
CA GLY A 93 17.20 -3.62 12.62
C GLY A 93 17.99 -3.33 13.89
N LYS A 94 19.32 -3.13 13.75
CA LYS A 94 20.19 -2.80 14.89
C LYS A 94 19.73 -1.53 15.61
N TYR A 95 19.46 -0.47 14.85
CA TYR A 95 19.03 0.82 15.40
C TYR A 95 17.69 0.70 16.12
N ILE A 96 16.74 -0.04 15.56
CA ILE A 96 15.43 -0.28 16.20
C ILE A 96 15.58 -1.07 17.50
N MET A 97 16.42 -2.11 17.52
CA MET A 97 16.62 -2.95 18.71
C MET A 97 17.30 -2.20 19.85
N GLU A 98 18.26 -1.33 19.55
CA GLU A 98 19.02 -0.56 20.52
C GLU A 98 18.30 0.72 20.99
N TRP A 99 17.38 1.26 20.19
CA TRP A 99 16.69 2.52 20.49
C TRP A 99 15.78 2.44 21.72
N LYS A 100 15.83 3.48 22.57
CA LYS A 100 14.97 3.62 23.75
C LYS A 100 14.42 5.07 23.85
N PRO A 101 13.13 5.24 24.18
CA PRO A 101 12.11 4.20 24.35
C PRO A 101 11.82 3.45 23.03
N PRO A 102 11.37 2.18 23.07
CA PRO A 102 11.11 1.39 21.87
C PRO A 102 10.16 2.11 20.89
N VAL A 103 10.45 2.02 19.59
CA VAL A 103 9.56 2.56 18.54
C VAL A 103 8.35 1.65 18.33
N SER A 104 7.27 2.20 17.79
CA SER A 104 6.11 1.38 17.43
C SER A 104 6.33 0.57 16.14
N PRO A 105 5.64 -0.57 15.97
CA PRO A 105 5.66 -1.33 14.72
C PRO A 105 5.35 -0.47 13.49
N LEU A 106 4.42 0.47 13.63
CA LEU A 106 4.05 1.41 12.56
C LEU A 106 5.21 2.36 12.21
N VAL A 107 5.90 2.94 13.21
CA VAL A 107 7.07 3.79 12.97
C VAL A 107 8.17 2.99 12.26
N ALA A 108 8.44 1.77 12.70
CA ALA A 108 9.45 0.91 12.08
C ALA A 108 9.16 0.65 10.59
N LEU A 109 7.92 0.31 10.26
CA LEU A 109 7.48 0.11 8.87
C LEU A 109 7.53 1.41 8.06
N CYS A 110 7.06 2.53 8.60
CA CYS A 110 7.16 3.84 7.94
C CYS A 110 8.61 4.18 7.62
N THR A 111 9.51 4.00 8.59
CA THR A 111 10.95 4.26 8.47
C THR A 111 11.54 3.42 7.34
N PHE A 112 11.20 2.13 7.30
CA PHE A 112 11.67 1.22 6.27
C PHE A 112 11.21 1.63 4.87
N LEU A 113 9.93 1.97 4.69
CA LEU A 113 9.42 2.43 3.40
C LEU A 113 10.11 3.71 2.92
N ILE A 114 10.38 4.65 3.80
CA ILE A 114 11.06 5.91 3.46
C ILE A 114 12.51 5.63 3.07
N ALA A 115 13.22 4.81 3.87
CA ALA A 115 14.62 4.44 3.61
C ALA A 115 14.78 3.71 2.27
N GLU A 116 13.95 2.71 2.00
CA GLU A 116 13.99 1.97 0.74
C GLU A 116 13.57 2.86 -0.46
N LYS A 117 12.60 3.76 -0.28
CA LYS A 117 12.23 4.73 -1.32
C LYS A 117 13.37 5.70 -1.62
N TYR A 118 14.11 6.13 -0.60
CA TYR A 118 15.29 6.98 -0.74
C TYR A 118 16.44 6.27 -1.47
N ALA A 119 16.69 5.00 -1.14
CA ALA A 119 17.74 4.18 -1.77
C ALA A 119 17.52 3.96 -3.28
N GLY A 120 16.29 4.14 -3.78
CA GLY A 120 16.01 4.18 -5.21
C GLY A 120 16.39 2.88 -5.92
N GLU A 121 17.29 2.95 -6.90
CA GLU A 121 17.74 1.78 -7.68
C GLU A 121 18.53 0.75 -6.84
N GLU A 122 19.09 1.17 -5.69
CA GLU A 122 19.79 0.26 -4.77
C GLU A 122 18.81 -0.53 -3.88
N SER A 123 17.55 -0.10 -3.80
CA SER A 123 16.53 -0.78 -3.01
C SER A 123 16.12 -2.11 -3.63
N GLN A 124 16.25 -3.18 -2.85
CA GLN A 124 15.68 -4.47 -3.22
C GLN A 124 14.16 -4.42 -3.29
N TRP A 125 13.50 -3.50 -2.59
CA TRP A 125 12.04 -3.34 -2.57
C TRP A 125 11.50 -2.41 -3.65
N LYS A 126 12.38 -1.80 -4.46
CA LYS A 126 12.00 -0.89 -5.54
C LYS A 126 10.85 -1.42 -6.43
N PRO A 127 10.83 -2.69 -6.89
CA PRO A 127 9.74 -3.17 -7.75
C PRO A 127 8.35 -3.09 -7.11
N TYR A 128 8.27 -3.20 -5.77
CA TYR A 128 7.04 -2.96 -5.03
C TYR A 128 6.77 -1.47 -4.82
N LEU A 129 7.79 -0.70 -4.45
CA LEU A 129 7.64 0.74 -4.22
C LEU A 129 7.20 1.51 -5.48
N ASP A 130 7.69 1.10 -6.66
CA ASP A 130 7.34 1.70 -7.95
C ASP A 130 5.85 1.53 -8.30
N VAL A 131 5.16 0.51 -7.76
CA VAL A 131 3.72 0.31 -7.99
C VAL A 131 2.83 0.99 -6.95
N LEU A 132 3.36 1.39 -5.80
CA LEU A 132 2.60 2.10 -4.77
C LEU A 132 2.04 3.43 -5.30
N PRO A 133 0.88 3.90 -4.78
CA PRO A 133 0.39 5.24 -5.09
C PRO A 133 1.42 6.32 -4.72
N LYS A 134 1.58 7.30 -5.62
CA LYS A 134 2.40 8.49 -5.35
C LYS A 134 1.72 9.45 -4.39
N THR A 135 0.39 9.48 -4.45
CA THR A 135 -0.49 10.27 -3.59
C THR A 135 -1.66 9.42 -3.12
N TYR A 136 -2.27 9.80 -2.01
CA TYR A 136 -3.43 9.14 -1.43
C TYR A 136 -4.57 10.13 -1.22
N THR A 137 -5.78 9.60 -1.07
CA THR A 137 -6.99 10.39 -0.79
C THR A 137 -7.43 10.22 0.68
N CYS A 138 -6.50 9.85 1.57
CA CYS A 138 -6.76 9.81 3.00
C CYS A 138 -7.08 11.23 3.52
N PRO A 139 -7.93 11.38 4.55
CA PRO A 139 -8.24 12.69 5.12
C PRO A 139 -7.02 13.57 5.47
N VAL A 140 -5.91 12.96 5.90
CA VAL A 140 -4.64 13.66 6.16
C VAL A 140 -4.08 14.35 4.93
N CYS A 141 -4.19 13.74 3.75
CA CYS A 141 -3.68 14.26 2.47
C CYS A 141 -4.61 15.26 1.79
N LEU A 142 -5.84 15.46 2.29
CA LEU A 142 -6.79 16.40 1.68
C LEU A 142 -6.35 17.83 1.93
N GLU A 143 -6.55 18.73 0.96
CA GLU A 143 -6.31 20.15 1.15
C GLU A 143 -7.29 20.76 2.17
N HIS A 144 -6.89 21.86 2.83
CA HIS A 144 -7.71 22.49 3.86
C HIS A 144 -9.09 22.98 3.36
N ASN A 145 -9.12 23.61 2.18
CA ASN A 145 -10.36 24.00 1.50
C ASN A 145 -11.31 22.81 1.27
N VAL A 146 -10.80 21.65 0.87
CA VAL A 146 -11.59 20.42 0.66
C VAL A 146 -12.14 19.91 1.98
N VAL A 147 -11.31 19.88 3.04
CA VAL A 147 -11.76 19.50 4.39
C VAL A 147 -12.87 20.42 4.88
N CYS A 148 -12.80 21.73 4.63
CA CYS A 148 -13.85 22.68 5.04
C CYS A 148 -15.22 22.37 4.44
N LEU A 149 -15.28 21.72 3.26
CA LEU A 149 -16.53 21.30 2.62
C LEU A 149 -17.17 20.07 3.28
N LEU A 150 -16.44 19.34 4.11
CA LEU A 150 -16.96 18.15 4.79
C LEU A 150 -17.95 18.54 5.90
N PRO A 151 -18.96 17.70 6.19
CA PRO A 151 -19.77 17.81 7.41
C PRO A 151 -18.90 17.82 8.67
N GLU A 152 -19.38 18.48 9.72
CA GLU A 152 -18.64 18.66 10.98
C GLU A 152 -18.06 17.36 11.57
N PRO A 153 -18.79 16.22 11.63
CA PRO A 153 -18.21 14.97 12.12
C PRO A 153 -17.01 14.47 11.29
N LEU A 154 -17.06 14.62 9.96
CA LEU A 154 -16.00 14.19 9.06
C LEU A 154 -14.80 15.15 9.11
N ARG A 155 -15.04 16.46 9.30
CA ARG A 155 -13.96 17.43 9.57
C ARG A 155 -13.20 17.09 10.83
N LYS A 156 -13.92 16.74 11.90
CA LYS A 156 -13.30 16.30 13.16
C LYS A 156 -12.41 15.07 12.94
N LYS A 157 -12.90 14.07 12.19
CA LYS A 157 -12.08 12.88 11.84
C LYS A 157 -10.86 13.20 10.99
N ALA A 158 -10.98 14.11 10.03
CA ALA A 158 -9.82 14.57 9.26
C ALA A 158 -8.78 15.26 10.16
N GLN A 159 -9.23 16.10 11.09
CA GLN A 159 -8.33 16.78 12.03
C GLN A 159 -7.67 15.79 13.01
N GLU A 160 -8.41 14.84 13.56
CA GLU A 160 -7.88 13.76 14.41
C GLU A 160 -6.76 12.99 13.69
N GLN A 161 -6.97 12.63 12.42
CA GLN A 161 -5.97 11.92 11.63
C GLN A 161 -4.72 12.78 11.37
N ARG A 162 -4.89 14.08 11.07
CA ARG A 162 -3.76 15.00 10.90
C ARG A 162 -2.94 15.15 12.17
N THR A 163 -3.61 15.31 13.32
CA THR A 163 -2.95 15.38 14.62
C THR A 163 -2.18 14.09 14.89
N MET A 164 -2.77 12.92 14.65
CA MET A 164 -2.10 11.63 14.83
C MET A 164 -0.83 11.50 13.99
N VAL A 165 -0.87 11.84 12.69
CA VAL A 165 0.32 11.75 11.82
C VAL A 165 1.37 12.80 12.20
N HIS A 166 0.95 13.99 12.61
CA HIS A 166 1.85 15.03 13.11
C HIS A 166 2.57 14.60 14.39
N GLU A 167 1.85 14.04 15.37
CA GLU A 167 2.42 13.52 16.60
C GLU A 167 3.34 12.32 16.36
N LEU A 168 2.97 11.42 15.46
CA LEU A 168 3.83 10.31 15.02
C LEU A 168 5.16 10.84 14.45
N TYR A 169 5.10 11.86 13.58
CA TYR A 169 6.30 12.48 13.03
C TYR A 169 7.15 13.16 14.11
N MET A 170 6.54 14.01 14.94
CA MET A 170 7.24 14.76 15.99
C MET A 170 7.92 13.84 17.00
N SER A 171 7.22 12.80 17.47
CA SER A 171 7.77 11.82 18.42
C SER A 171 8.88 10.96 17.81
N SER A 172 8.86 10.74 16.49
CA SER A 172 9.87 9.92 15.80
C SER A 172 11.11 10.70 15.37
N LYS A 173 11.14 12.04 15.46
CA LYS A 173 12.26 12.85 14.97
C LYS A 173 13.61 12.48 15.60
N ALA A 174 13.65 12.24 16.91
CA ALA A 174 14.88 11.86 17.59
C ALA A 174 15.40 10.50 17.09
N PHE A 175 14.50 9.55 16.87
CA PHE A 175 14.84 8.26 16.29
C PHE A 175 15.38 8.42 14.86
N PHE A 176 14.71 9.21 13.99
CA PHE A 176 15.19 9.46 12.64
C PHE A 176 16.59 10.12 12.62
N SER A 177 16.84 11.07 13.51
CA SER A 177 18.17 11.67 13.67
C SER A 177 19.24 10.64 14.01
N SER A 178 18.91 9.63 14.84
CA SER A 178 19.84 8.56 15.21
C SER A 178 20.29 7.69 14.04
N LEU A 179 19.51 7.67 12.95
CA LEU A 179 19.81 6.89 11.75
C LEU A 179 20.83 7.58 10.83
N GLN A 180 21.30 8.78 11.15
CA GLN A 180 22.22 9.55 10.30
C GLN A 180 23.44 8.75 9.78
N PRO A 181 24.07 7.84 10.54
CA PRO A 181 25.20 7.06 10.01
C PRO A 181 24.85 6.14 8.83
N LEU A 182 23.56 5.86 8.59
CA LEU A 182 23.10 5.05 7.46
C LEU A 182 22.89 5.87 6.17
N PHE A 183 22.91 7.20 6.26
CA PHE A 183 22.54 8.08 5.15
C PHE A 183 23.60 9.16 4.92
N ALA A 184 23.99 9.34 3.65
CA ALA A 184 24.89 10.43 3.27
C ALA A 184 24.22 11.80 3.37
N GLU A 185 22.93 11.87 3.05
CA GLU A 185 22.11 13.08 3.18
C GLU A 185 21.54 13.22 4.59
N ASN A 186 21.21 14.46 4.96
CA ASN A 186 20.63 14.75 6.27
C ASN A 186 19.30 13.99 6.46
N THR A 187 19.19 13.25 7.57
CA THR A 187 17.98 12.47 7.87
C THR A 187 16.73 13.31 8.03
N GLY A 188 16.84 14.59 8.41
CA GLY A 188 15.72 15.53 8.43
C GLY A 188 15.16 15.84 7.05
N THR A 189 15.97 15.75 5.99
CA THR A 189 15.51 15.89 4.60
C THR A 189 14.86 14.60 4.11
N ILE A 190 15.43 13.44 4.45
CA ILE A 190 14.92 12.12 4.03
C ILE A 190 13.61 11.79 4.75
N PHE A 191 13.60 11.85 6.08
CA PHE A 191 12.47 11.53 6.95
C PHE A 191 11.66 12.79 7.29
N ASN A 192 11.39 13.63 6.29
CA ASN A 192 10.56 14.82 6.46
C ASN A 192 9.07 14.46 6.65
N TYR A 193 8.25 15.44 7.03
CA TYR A 193 6.82 15.22 7.29
C TYR A 193 6.06 14.60 6.11
N SER A 194 6.33 15.06 4.87
CA SER A 194 5.67 14.53 3.68
C SER A 194 6.03 13.07 3.40
N ALA A 195 7.29 12.69 3.66
CA ALA A 195 7.73 11.29 3.55
C ALA A 195 7.03 10.39 4.58
N VAL A 196 6.89 10.87 5.82
CA VAL A 196 6.16 10.17 6.90
C VAL A 196 4.67 10.07 6.60
N GLU A 197 4.04 11.14 6.13
CA GLU A 197 2.63 11.12 5.71
C GLU A 197 2.41 10.10 4.59
N TRP A 198 3.25 10.10 3.55
CA TRP A 198 3.15 9.14 2.45
C TRP A 198 3.31 7.70 2.94
N ALA A 199 4.30 7.42 3.78
CA ALA A 199 4.55 6.07 4.29
C ALA A 199 3.41 5.60 5.22
N TRP A 200 2.90 6.50 6.06
CA TRP A 200 1.74 6.24 6.92
C TRP A 200 0.52 5.88 6.09
N CYS A 201 0.22 6.64 5.04
CA CYS A 201 -0.87 6.34 4.12
C CYS A 201 -0.66 5.02 3.38
N ALA A 202 0.56 4.73 2.94
CA ALA A 202 0.89 3.45 2.30
C ALA A 202 0.56 2.28 3.22
N ILE A 203 1.00 2.32 4.47
CA ILE A 203 0.77 1.24 5.45
C ILE A 203 -0.72 1.13 5.80
N ASN A 204 -1.36 2.23 6.19
CA ASN A 204 -2.75 2.19 6.68
C ASN A 204 -3.77 1.84 5.58
N THR A 205 -3.47 2.09 4.30
CA THR A 205 -4.38 1.76 3.21
C THR A 205 -4.12 0.39 2.56
N ARG A 206 -3.00 -0.27 2.86
CA ARG A 206 -2.55 -1.49 2.16
C ARG A 206 -2.16 -2.64 3.05
N THR A 207 -2.11 -2.43 4.36
CA THR A 207 -1.82 -3.52 5.27
C THR A 207 -2.91 -4.58 5.18
N ILE A 208 -2.49 -5.84 5.16
CA ILE A 208 -3.33 -6.94 5.63
C ILE A 208 -3.11 -7.08 7.13
N TYR A 209 -4.14 -7.52 7.84
CA TYR A 209 -4.01 -7.82 9.27
C TYR A 209 -3.25 -9.14 9.43
N MET A 210 -2.07 -9.09 10.02
CA MET A 210 -1.26 -10.27 10.33
C MET A 210 -0.69 -10.13 11.73
N LYS A 211 -1.24 -10.87 12.69
CA LYS A 211 -0.78 -10.79 14.07
C LYS A 211 0.58 -11.49 14.22
N HIS A 212 1.58 -10.73 14.62
CA HIS A 212 2.90 -11.24 15.00
C HIS A 212 3.00 -11.36 16.53
N SER A 213 3.94 -12.20 16.99
CA SER A 213 4.30 -12.25 18.41
C SER A 213 4.90 -10.92 18.83
N GLN A 214 4.52 -10.42 20.01
CA GLN A 214 5.10 -9.19 20.56
C GLN A 214 6.62 -9.34 20.70
N ARG A 215 7.37 -8.34 20.25
CA ARG A 215 8.83 -8.31 20.35
C ARG A 215 9.25 -7.20 21.32
N GLU A 216 10.21 -7.48 22.20
CA GLU A 216 10.69 -6.54 23.22
C GLU A 216 11.34 -5.26 22.64
N CYS A 217 11.80 -5.32 21.39
CA CYS A 217 12.37 -4.17 20.69
C CYS A 217 11.33 -3.15 20.22
N PHE A 218 10.04 -3.49 20.26
CA PHE A 218 8.95 -2.57 19.91
C PHE A 218 8.21 -2.12 21.16
N SER A 219 7.49 -1.01 21.01
CA SER A 219 6.56 -0.54 22.02
C SER A 219 5.38 -1.50 22.21
N LEU A 220 4.48 -1.20 23.15
CA LEU A 220 3.36 -2.09 23.50
C LEU A 220 2.25 -2.11 22.45
N GLU A 221 2.30 -1.25 21.43
CA GLU A 221 1.37 -1.29 20.31
C GLU A 221 1.39 -2.68 19.62
N PRO A 222 0.23 -3.17 19.15
CA PRO A 222 0.15 -4.45 18.45
C PRO A 222 0.97 -4.47 17.16
N ASP A 223 1.77 -5.53 16.99
CA ASP A 223 2.45 -5.82 15.73
C ASP A 223 1.51 -6.61 14.79
N VAL A 224 0.71 -5.87 14.01
CA VAL A 224 -0.38 -6.41 13.18
C VAL A 224 -0.29 -6.05 11.70
N TYR A 225 0.77 -5.33 11.32
CA TYR A 225 0.90 -4.74 10.00
C TYR A 225 1.78 -5.60 9.09
N ALA A 226 1.26 -5.93 7.91
CA ALA A 226 1.99 -6.58 6.83
C ALA A 226 1.56 -6.00 5.49
N LEU A 227 2.52 -5.51 4.70
CA LEU A 227 2.25 -5.20 3.30
C LEU A 227 2.48 -6.44 2.46
N ALA A 228 1.52 -6.73 1.58
CA ALA A 228 1.52 -7.89 0.71
C ALA A 228 1.57 -7.43 -0.75
N PRO A 229 2.78 -7.23 -1.32
CA PRO A 229 2.94 -6.78 -2.69
C PRO A 229 2.09 -7.61 -3.66
N TYR A 230 1.41 -6.93 -4.59
CA TYR A 230 0.51 -7.49 -5.59
C TYR A 230 -0.85 -7.93 -5.04
N LEU A 231 -0.93 -8.49 -3.84
CA LEU A 231 -2.22 -8.73 -3.16
C LEU A 231 -2.94 -7.41 -2.87
N ASP A 232 -2.19 -6.39 -2.46
CA ASP A 232 -2.66 -5.03 -2.15
C ASP A 232 -3.15 -4.22 -3.38
N LEU A 233 -3.12 -4.82 -4.57
CA LEU A 233 -3.77 -4.30 -5.77
C LEU A 233 -5.24 -4.75 -5.89
N LEU A 234 -5.74 -5.60 -4.98
CA LEU A 234 -7.16 -5.92 -4.94
C LEU A 234 -7.97 -4.73 -4.41
N ASN A 235 -8.94 -4.28 -5.19
CA ASN A 235 -9.86 -3.23 -4.78
C ASN A 235 -11.01 -3.80 -3.93
N HIS A 236 -11.53 -2.97 -3.02
CA HIS A 236 -12.68 -3.32 -2.20
C HIS A 236 -13.99 -3.30 -3.01
N CYS A 237 -14.92 -4.19 -2.65
CA CYS A 237 -16.30 -4.14 -3.12
C CYS A 237 -17.22 -4.19 -1.88
N PRO A 238 -18.11 -3.20 -1.67
CA PRO A 238 -18.93 -3.10 -0.45
C PRO A 238 -19.94 -4.22 -0.30
N ASN A 239 -20.19 -4.98 -1.36
CA ASN A 239 -21.11 -6.12 -1.36
C ASN A 239 -20.44 -7.43 -0.91
N VAL A 240 -19.12 -7.43 -0.70
CA VAL A 240 -18.38 -8.62 -0.27
C VAL A 240 -18.44 -8.73 1.25
N GLN A 241 -18.90 -9.88 1.74
CA GLN A 241 -18.89 -10.22 3.16
C GLN A 241 -17.77 -11.22 3.43
N VAL A 242 -16.97 -10.96 4.47
CA VAL A 242 -16.05 -11.95 5.02
C VAL A 242 -16.90 -12.92 5.87
N ARG A 243 -16.79 -14.21 5.59
CA ARG A 243 -17.45 -15.26 6.39
C ARG A 243 -16.67 -15.57 7.65
#